data_AF-A0A5P1EE49-F1
#
_entry.id   AF-A0A5P1EE49-F1
#
_cell.length_a   1.000
_cell.length_b   1.000
_cell.length_c   1.000
_cell.angle_alpha   90.00
_cell.angle_beta   90.00
_cell.angle_gamma   90.00
#
_symmetry.space_group_name_H-M   'P 1'
#
loop_
_entity.id
_entity.type
_entity.pdbx_description
1 polymer ?
#
loop_
_entity_poly.entity_id
_entity_poly.type
_entity_poly.pdbx_seq_one_letter_code
_entity_poly.pdbx_strand_id
1 'polypeptide(L)'
;MEAMQGVVNSVAAQSSTVNSVLADVAKDLLTVQAPSVLKPAADPKTIASIILGGGAGTRLFPLTSRRAKPAVPIGGCYRLIDVPMSNCINSGINKIYVLTQFNSQSLNRHLARTYNLGNGVNFSDGFVEVLAATQTPGESGMKWFQGTADAVRQFIWLFEDAKLRDIENILILSGDHLYRMDYMDFVQSHVDSGADISVSCVPMDDSRASDFGLVKIDKEGRICQFHEKPKGESLRMMQVDTTVLGLAPEDAKNFPYIASMGIYLFKTDVLLKLLRSKYPHANDFGSEIIPLAAKEYNVQAYLFNGYWEDIGTIKSFYDANLALTDQPPKFHFYDPLKPIFTSPRFLPPTKMEKCRVVNSIISHGSFLTECNVERSIVGIRSRLEYGAELKDTMMMGADYYQTEVERASFLAAGKVPVGVGANTNIRNCIIDKNAKIGKNVVIANTDNVEEAERPSEGFYIRSGITVVLKNGTIADEKVHVSVVNRLGDGRSINIHCQSKDNDLGPKTVADGDQYGWDFSVNVSGTTLFYCDMGWEKVRSFVFDAFDYQRDRARCSSNCSWIMAEEGVYGLNDGTGFWEFMYSWTS
;
A
#
# COMPACT_ATOMS: atom_id res chain seq x y z
N MET A 1 31.63 19.26 74.75
CA MET A 1 31.44 17.81 74.85
C MET A 1 32.13 17.23 73.64
N GLU A 2 33.46 17.12 73.74
CA GLU A 2 34.17 15.86 74.09
C GLU A 2 34.24 14.96 72.85
N ALA A 3 35.34 15.00 72.11
CA ALA A 3 36.60 14.29 72.38
C ALA A 3 36.47 12.79 72.07
N MET A 4 37.20 12.32 71.07
CA MET A 4 38.04 11.14 71.25
C MET A 4 39.19 11.13 70.25
N GLN A 5 40.35 10.85 70.82
CA GLN A 5 41.68 10.93 70.26
C GLN A 5 42.36 9.58 70.55
N GLY A 6 43.27 9.15 69.67
CA GLY A 6 44.10 7.94 69.80
C GLY A 6 43.87 7.03 68.60
N VAL A 7 44.88 6.63 67.82
CA VAL A 7 46.18 6.08 68.24
C VAL A 7 47.27 6.39 67.19
N VAL A 8 48.51 6.58 67.65
CA VAL A 8 49.74 6.81 66.88
C VAL A 8 50.53 5.50 66.76
N ASN A 9 51.15 5.28 65.58
CA ASN A 9 52.34 4.46 65.21
C ASN A 9 52.05 3.76 63.86
N SER A 10 52.88 3.74 62.81
CA SER A 10 54.33 3.89 62.69
C SER A 10 54.74 4.21 61.23
N VAL A 11 55.94 4.76 61.10
CA VAL A 11 56.67 5.26 59.92
C VAL A 11 56.82 4.28 58.75
N ALA A 12 56.66 4.76 57.50
CA ALA A 12 57.55 4.44 56.38
C ALA A 12 57.44 5.53 55.29
N ALA A 13 58.58 6.12 54.95
CA ALA A 13 58.73 7.25 54.05
C ALA A 13 58.58 6.86 52.57
N GLN A 14 57.97 7.74 51.77
CA GLN A 14 58.35 7.96 50.37
C GLN A 14 58.03 9.40 49.96
N SER A 15 59.06 10.12 49.53
CA SER A 15 59.00 11.51 49.07
C SER A 15 58.25 11.60 47.74
N SER A 16 57.24 12.44 47.71
CA SER A 16 56.55 12.87 46.50
C SER A 16 57.46 13.75 45.64
N THR A 17 57.82 13.28 44.46
CA THR A 17 58.30 14.12 43.36
C THR A 17 57.21 14.15 42.30
N VAL A 18 56.63 15.33 42.10
CA VAL A 18 55.62 15.61 41.08
C VAL A 18 56.30 15.50 39.71
N ASN A 19 55.94 14.49 38.92
CA ASN A 19 56.18 14.49 37.48
C ASN A 19 54.82 14.46 36.77
N SER A 20 54.55 15.53 36.03
CA SER A 20 53.30 15.80 35.34
C SER A 20 53.05 14.80 34.21
N VAL A 21 51.83 14.28 34.15
CA VAL A 21 51.25 13.38 33.13
C VAL A 21 51.24 13.99 31.70
N LEU A 22 51.72 15.22 31.53
CA LEU A 22 51.73 15.93 30.24
C LEU A 22 52.86 15.50 29.29
N ALA A 23 53.91 14.83 29.78
CA ALA A 23 55.06 14.48 28.94
C ALA A 23 54.84 13.23 28.07
N ASP A 24 54.00 12.29 28.50
CA ASP A 24 53.76 11.03 27.77
C ASP A 24 52.70 11.15 26.67
N VAL A 25 51.81 12.15 26.73
CA VAL A 25 50.77 12.38 25.70
C VAL A 25 51.33 13.03 24.44
N ALA A 26 52.52 13.62 24.49
CA ALA A 26 53.11 14.33 23.36
C ALA A 26 53.76 13.40 22.31
N LYS A 27 54.02 12.13 22.63
CA LYS A 27 54.71 11.20 21.72
C LYS A 27 53.78 10.45 20.76
N ASP A 28 52.49 10.33 21.08
CA ASP A 28 51.50 9.63 20.25
C ASP A 28 50.80 10.53 19.22
N LEU A 29 51.19 11.81 19.11
CA LEU A 29 50.49 12.81 18.29
C LEU A 29 51.21 13.21 17.00
N LEU A 30 52.26 12.50 16.58
CA LEU A 30 53.03 12.83 15.37
C LEU A 30 53.27 11.64 14.46
N THR A 31 52.19 11.06 13.93
CA THR A 31 52.20 10.47 12.59
C THR A 31 51.45 11.40 11.66
N VAL A 32 52.18 12.30 11.02
CA VAL A 32 51.65 13.16 9.95
C VAL A 32 51.33 12.25 8.75
N GLN A 33 50.06 11.89 8.60
CA GLN A 33 49.54 11.38 7.33
C GLN A 33 49.60 12.52 6.30
N ALA A 34 50.09 12.21 5.11
CA ALA A 34 50.10 13.14 3.98
C ALA A 34 48.70 13.77 3.79
N PRO A 35 48.59 15.03 3.36
CA PRO A 35 47.31 15.69 3.21
C PRO A 35 46.49 14.90 2.18
N SER A 36 45.48 14.15 2.64
CA SER A 36 44.42 13.70 1.76
C SER A 36 43.84 14.96 1.16
N VAL A 37 43.89 15.08 -0.17
CA VAL A 37 43.11 16.09 -0.89
C VAL A 37 41.68 15.95 -0.36
N LEU A 38 41.21 16.93 0.42
CA LEU A 38 39.85 16.95 0.95
C LEU A 38 38.94 16.85 -0.27
N LYS A 39 38.34 15.68 -0.50
CA LYS A 39 37.36 15.51 -1.56
C LYS A 39 36.25 16.51 -1.31
N PRO A 40 35.75 17.21 -2.34
CA PRO A 40 34.68 18.18 -2.17
C PRO A 40 33.49 17.51 -1.48
N ALA A 41 33.01 18.11 -0.38
CA ALA A 41 31.76 17.70 0.21
C ALA A 41 30.61 18.04 -0.76
N ALA A 42 29.69 17.11 -0.96
CA ALA A 42 28.53 17.33 -1.80
C ALA A 42 27.64 18.44 -1.22
N ASP A 43 27.22 19.39 -2.07
CA ASP A 43 26.28 20.45 -1.69
C ASP A 43 24.87 20.09 -2.17
N PRO A 44 23.87 19.97 -1.28
CA PRO A 44 22.49 19.69 -1.69
C PRO A 44 21.90 20.73 -2.64
N LYS A 45 22.44 21.96 -2.69
CA LYS A 45 21.95 23.04 -3.57
C LYS A 45 22.26 22.82 -5.04
N THR A 46 23.28 22.01 -5.36
CA THR A 46 23.67 21.66 -6.74
C THR A 46 22.92 20.45 -7.26
N ILE A 47 21.88 20.01 -6.54
CA ILE A 47 21.11 18.80 -6.85
C ILE A 47 19.65 19.18 -7.14
N ALA A 48 19.13 18.69 -8.26
CA ALA A 48 17.69 18.68 -8.53
C ALA A 48 17.16 17.25 -8.47
N SER A 49 15.99 17.05 -7.89
CA SER A 49 15.31 15.76 -7.87
C SER A 49 14.17 15.71 -8.88
N ILE A 50 14.05 14.60 -9.58
CA ILE A 50 12.92 14.29 -10.46
C ILE A 50 12.25 13.03 -9.94
N ILE A 51 11.04 13.17 -9.40
CA ILE A 51 10.22 12.06 -8.95
C ILE A 51 9.32 11.62 -10.09
N LEU A 52 9.51 10.39 -10.53
CA LEU A 52 8.70 9.72 -11.54
C LEU A 52 7.43 9.18 -10.88
N GLY A 53 6.34 9.93 -11.04
CA GLY A 53 5.03 9.56 -10.52
C GLY A 53 4.36 8.37 -11.23
N GLY A 54 5.02 7.79 -12.22
CA GLY A 54 4.54 6.63 -12.97
C GLY A 54 3.54 6.97 -14.09
N GLY A 55 3.31 5.97 -14.95
CA GLY A 55 2.37 6.05 -16.05
C GLY A 55 0.93 5.74 -15.65
N ALA A 56 0.19 5.00 -16.48
CA ALA A 56 -1.22 4.67 -16.27
C ALA A 56 -1.53 3.90 -14.96
N GLY A 57 -0.51 3.40 -14.25
CA GLY A 57 -0.67 2.79 -12.93
C GLY A 57 -1.45 1.48 -12.93
N THR A 58 -1.42 0.74 -14.03
CA THR A 58 -2.21 -0.50 -14.26
C THR A 58 -1.96 -1.59 -13.22
N ARG A 59 -0.72 -1.71 -12.71
CA ARG A 59 -0.35 -2.70 -11.67
C ARG A 59 -1.00 -2.47 -10.30
N LEU A 60 -1.40 -1.23 -10.00
CA LEU A 60 -2.17 -0.88 -8.79
C LEU A 60 -3.65 -0.68 -9.09
N PHE A 61 -4.12 -1.04 -10.28
CA PHE A 61 -5.54 -1.01 -10.56
C PHE A 61 -6.27 -2.01 -9.64
N PRO A 62 -7.38 -1.63 -8.98
CA PRO A 62 -8.22 -0.46 -9.25
C PRO A 62 -7.93 0.81 -8.42
N LEU A 63 -6.92 0.81 -7.54
CA LEU A 63 -6.59 1.96 -6.68
C LEU A 63 -6.22 3.22 -7.48
N THR A 64 -5.72 3.04 -8.69
CA THR A 64 -5.31 4.10 -9.65
C THR A 64 -6.40 4.51 -10.64
N SER A 65 -7.59 3.90 -10.58
CA SER A 65 -8.70 4.16 -11.53
C SER A 65 -9.08 5.63 -11.66
N ARG A 66 -9.08 6.37 -10.54
CA ARG A 66 -9.46 7.80 -10.46
C ARG A 66 -8.42 8.68 -9.77
N ARG A 67 -7.18 8.22 -9.63
CA ARG A 67 -6.09 8.97 -8.99
C ARG A 67 -4.74 8.61 -9.60
N ALA A 68 -3.81 9.56 -9.61
CA ALA A 68 -2.42 9.29 -9.93
C ALA A 68 -1.84 8.25 -8.96
N LYS A 69 -0.94 7.38 -9.43
CA LYS A 69 -0.22 6.42 -8.59
C LYS A 69 0.37 7.06 -7.33
N PRO A 70 1.08 8.20 -7.38
CA PRO A 70 1.71 8.78 -6.19
C PRO A 70 0.71 9.31 -5.16
N ALA A 71 -0.57 9.48 -5.56
CA ALA A 71 -1.64 9.91 -4.68
C ALA A 71 -2.35 8.75 -3.96
N VAL A 72 -1.95 7.49 -4.18
CA VAL A 72 -2.51 6.34 -3.47
C VAL A 72 -2.16 6.45 -1.96
N PRO A 73 -3.16 6.38 -1.06
CA PRO A 73 -2.93 6.41 0.39
C PRO A 73 -2.15 5.20 0.90
N ILE A 74 -1.26 5.40 1.87
CA ILE A 74 -0.50 4.34 2.56
C ILE A 74 -0.40 4.64 4.06
N GLY A 75 -0.12 3.63 4.88
CA GLY A 75 0.22 3.81 6.29
C GLY A 75 -0.85 4.56 7.10
N GLY A 76 -2.12 4.45 6.69
CA GLY A 76 -3.28 5.07 7.33
C GLY A 76 -3.51 6.56 7.03
N CYS A 77 -2.45 7.38 6.95
CA CYS A 77 -2.59 8.84 6.76
C CYS A 77 -1.72 9.45 5.64
N TYR A 78 -0.73 8.72 5.15
CA TYR A 78 0.24 9.17 4.14
C TYR A 78 -0.23 8.88 2.72
N ARG A 79 0.58 9.29 1.73
CA ARG A 79 0.47 8.90 0.32
C ARG A 79 1.82 8.43 -0.20
N LEU A 80 1.83 7.64 -1.27
CA LEU A 80 3.07 7.14 -1.90
C LEU A 80 4.11 8.25 -2.15
N ILE A 81 3.67 9.41 -2.66
CA ILE A 81 4.55 10.56 -2.93
C ILE A 81 5.25 11.11 -1.69
N ASP A 82 4.70 10.90 -0.49
CA ASP A 82 5.26 11.44 0.75
C ASP A 82 6.64 10.84 1.06
N VAL A 83 6.90 9.60 0.64
CA VAL A 83 8.17 8.91 0.88
C VAL A 83 9.34 9.62 0.16
N PRO A 84 9.37 9.69 -1.19
CA PRO A 84 10.48 10.34 -1.88
C PRO A 84 10.56 11.85 -1.57
N MET A 85 9.42 12.54 -1.40
CA MET A 85 9.41 13.96 -1.03
C MET A 85 10.09 14.20 0.32
N SER A 86 9.76 13.39 1.33
CA SER A 86 10.34 13.54 2.66
C SER A 86 11.81 13.20 2.69
N ASN A 87 12.23 12.15 1.96
CA ASN A 87 13.65 11.82 1.82
C ASN A 87 14.42 12.97 1.16
N CYS A 88 13.88 13.63 0.13
CA CYS A 88 14.52 14.81 -0.47
C CYS A 88 14.69 15.94 0.54
N ILE A 89 13.61 16.31 1.23
CA ILE A 89 13.62 17.41 2.20
C ILE A 89 14.56 17.11 3.37
N ASN A 90 14.53 15.89 3.91
CA ASN A 90 15.42 15.46 4.99
C ASN A 90 16.89 15.40 4.56
N SER A 91 17.16 15.25 3.25
CA SER A 91 18.50 15.31 2.65
C SER A 91 18.91 16.74 2.26
N GLY A 92 18.08 17.76 2.54
CA GLY A 92 18.32 19.15 2.16
C GLY A 92 18.08 19.48 0.68
N ILE A 93 17.63 18.50 -0.13
CA ILE A 93 17.34 18.67 -1.56
C ILE A 93 15.95 19.29 -1.70
N ASN A 94 15.91 20.56 -2.11
CA ASN A 94 14.69 21.36 -2.13
C ASN A 94 14.24 21.83 -3.53
N LYS A 95 14.92 21.38 -4.60
CA LYS A 95 14.53 21.60 -6.01
C LYS A 95 13.95 20.31 -6.55
N ILE A 96 12.62 20.18 -6.54
CA ILE A 96 11.95 18.91 -6.79
C ILE A 96 10.92 19.07 -7.91
N TYR A 97 11.08 18.25 -8.95
CA TYR A 97 10.09 18.07 -10.01
C TYR A 97 9.33 16.76 -9.79
N VAL A 98 8.01 16.79 -9.95
CA VAL A 98 7.15 15.60 -9.88
C VAL A 98 6.49 15.39 -11.23
N LEU A 99 6.93 14.36 -11.96
CA LEU A 99 6.37 14.00 -13.27
C LEU A 99 5.14 13.11 -13.09
N THR A 100 4.01 13.47 -13.69
CA THR A 100 2.77 12.67 -13.62
C THR A 100 2.03 12.67 -14.94
N GLN A 101 1.41 11.56 -15.31
CA GLN A 101 0.65 11.46 -16.57
C GLN A 101 -0.88 11.60 -16.38
N PHE A 102 -1.45 11.07 -15.30
CA PHE A 102 -2.91 10.94 -15.13
C PHE A 102 -3.43 11.47 -13.80
N ASN A 103 -4.70 11.91 -13.79
CA ASN A 103 -5.49 12.08 -12.57
C ASN A 103 -4.80 12.90 -11.46
N SER A 104 -4.17 14.02 -11.83
CA SER A 104 -3.27 14.81 -10.98
C SER A 104 -3.95 15.72 -9.96
N GLN A 105 -5.27 15.96 -10.03
CA GLN A 105 -5.94 16.93 -9.14
C GLN A 105 -5.74 16.63 -7.65
N SER A 106 -5.91 15.35 -7.25
CA SER A 106 -5.69 14.93 -5.85
C SER A 106 -4.24 15.07 -5.44
N LEU A 107 -3.31 14.79 -6.35
CA LEU A 107 -1.86 14.92 -6.13
C LEU A 107 -1.46 16.39 -5.96
N ASN A 108 -1.85 17.25 -6.91
CA ASN A 108 -1.57 18.69 -6.89
C ASN A 108 -2.08 19.34 -5.61
N ARG A 109 -3.31 19.03 -5.19
CA ARG A 109 -3.88 19.54 -3.94
C ARG A 109 -3.08 19.09 -2.72
N HIS A 110 -2.60 17.85 -2.71
CA HIS A 110 -1.80 17.32 -1.60
C HIS A 110 -0.43 17.97 -1.54
N LEU A 111 0.27 18.08 -2.67
CA LEU A 111 1.56 18.75 -2.76
C LEU A 111 1.47 20.23 -2.38
N ALA A 112 0.50 20.96 -2.93
CA ALA A 112 0.29 22.38 -2.60
C ALA A 112 -0.10 22.63 -1.12
N ARG A 113 -0.66 21.64 -0.42
CA ARG A 113 -1.00 21.77 1.01
C ARG A 113 0.14 21.33 1.94
N THR A 114 1.01 20.45 1.47
CA THR A 114 2.00 19.77 2.32
C THR A 114 3.40 20.33 2.12
N TYR A 115 3.77 20.53 0.86
CA TYR A 115 5.12 20.85 0.42
C TYR A 115 5.18 22.20 -0.31
N ASN A 116 4.18 23.06 -0.09
CA ASN A 116 4.27 24.42 -0.55
C ASN A 116 5.29 25.15 0.34
N LEU A 117 6.51 25.25 -0.18
CA LEU A 117 7.65 25.92 0.46
C LEU A 117 7.44 27.45 0.58
N GLY A 118 6.31 27.99 0.09
CA GLY A 118 5.99 29.42 0.08
C GLY A 118 4.75 29.78 0.88
N ASN A 119 4.92 30.07 2.18
CA ASN A 119 4.09 31.05 2.86
C ASN A 119 4.89 32.37 2.93
N GLY A 120 4.71 33.24 1.94
CA GLY A 120 5.02 34.67 2.00
C GLY A 120 6.51 35.05 2.12
N VAL A 121 7.09 35.50 1.00
CA VAL A 121 8.40 36.20 0.90
C VAL A 121 9.55 35.44 1.58
N ASN A 122 10.12 34.44 0.91
CA ASN A 122 11.40 33.85 1.30
C ASN A 122 12.39 33.86 0.13
N PHE A 123 13.61 34.30 0.43
CA PHE A 123 14.78 34.37 -0.45
C PHE A 123 15.48 32.99 -0.62
N SER A 124 14.71 31.88 -0.61
CA SER A 124 15.24 30.52 -0.75
C SER A 124 14.93 29.94 -2.13
N ASP A 125 15.96 29.42 -2.81
CA ASP A 125 15.94 28.87 -4.18
C ASP A 125 15.24 27.49 -4.33
N GLY A 126 14.44 27.08 -3.35
CA GLY A 126 13.76 25.77 -3.35
C GLY A 126 12.35 25.84 -3.93
N PHE A 127 11.93 24.81 -4.66
CA PHE A 127 10.58 24.67 -5.22
C PHE A 127 10.15 23.21 -5.35
N VAL A 128 8.83 23.01 -5.37
CA VAL A 128 8.21 21.72 -5.72
C VAL A 128 7.24 21.96 -6.88
N GLU A 129 7.59 21.48 -8.06
CA GLU A 129 6.80 21.71 -9.28
C GLU A 129 6.26 20.40 -9.85
N VAL A 130 4.97 20.38 -10.19
CA VAL A 130 4.34 19.22 -10.81
C VAL A 130 4.32 19.40 -12.32
N LEU A 131 5.01 18.51 -13.02
CA LEU A 131 5.08 18.46 -14.46
C LEU A 131 4.12 17.40 -14.96
N ALA A 132 2.95 17.85 -15.42
CA ALA A 132 1.95 16.95 -15.99
C ALA A 132 2.14 16.83 -17.51
N ALA A 133 2.09 15.60 -18.04
CA ALA A 133 2.00 15.40 -19.48
C ALA A 133 0.74 16.10 -20.02
N THR A 134 0.89 17.02 -20.97
CA THR A 134 -0.25 17.64 -21.67
C THR A 134 -0.48 16.93 -23.00
N GLN A 135 -1.75 16.65 -23.35
CA GLN A 135 -2.09 16.35 -24.74
C GLN A 135 -1.87 17.61 -25.58
N THR A 136 -0.82 17.64 -26.38
CA THR A 136 -0.66 18.66 -27.42
C THR A 136 -1.57 18.33 -28.62
N PRO A 137 -2.13 19.31 -29.34
CA PRO A 137 -2.84 19.03 -30.59
C PRO A 137 -1.91 18.46 -31.66
N GLY A 138 -2.35 17.43 -32.41
CA GLY A 138 -1.60 16.79 -33.50
C GLY A 138 -1.17 15.33 -33.21
N GLU A 139 -0.71 14.59 -34.22
CA GLU A 139 -0.28 13.18 -34.09
C GLU A 139 0.84 12.98 -33.05
N SER A 140 1.68 14.01 -32.85
CA SER A 140 2.76 14.02 -31.86
C SER A 140 2.26 14.16 -30.42
N GLY A 141 1.13 14.85 -30.20
CA GLY A 141 0.58 15.12 -28.87
C GLY A 141 -0.44 14.09 -28.38
N MET A 142 -0.68 13.04 -29.16
CA MET A 142 -1.32 11.81 -28.69
C MET A 142 -0.36 10.86 -27.95
N LYS A 143 0.96 11.14 -27.94
CA LYS A 143 1.96 10.26 -27.33
C LYS A 143 2.05 10.51 -25.82
N TRP A 144 1.39 9.65 -25.05
CA TRP A 144 1.56 9.52 -23.60
C TRP A 144 3.02 9.14 -23.29
N PHE A 145 3.55 9.37 -22.06
CA PHE A 145 4.97 8.99 -21.84
C PHE A 145 5.13 7.50 -22.08
N GLN A 146 6.06 7.16 -22.97
CA GLN A 146 6.28 5.77 -23.39
C GLN A 146 7.07 4.97 -22.36
N GLY A 147 7.74 5.66 -21.44
CA GLY A 147 8.47 5.08 -20.31
C GLY A 147 9.09 6.17 -19.42
N THR A 148 9.95 5.74 -18.50
CA THR A 148 10.56 6.61 -17.49
C THR A 148 11.55 7.61 -18.09
N ALA A 149 12.37 7.21 -19.05
CA ALA A 149 13.32 8.09 -19.73
C ALA A 149 12.61 9.07 -20.69
N ASP A 150 11.54 8.62 -21.34
CA ASP A 150 10.71 9.48 -22.19
C ASP A 150 10.02 10.59 -21.38
N ALA A 151 9.52 10.26 -20.18
CA ALA A 151 8.93 11.25 -19.28
C ALA A 151 9.91 12.39 -18.96
N VAL A 152 11.16 12.08 -18.64
CA VAL A 152 12.19 13.11 -18.40
C VAL A 152 12.54 13.85 -19.69
N ARG A 153 12.65 13.12 -20.82
CA ARG A 153 12.99 13.68 -22.13
C ARG A 153 12.07 14.81 -22.55
N GLN A 154 10.77 14.64 -22.38
CA GLN A 154 9.76 15.64 -22.77
C GLN A 154 9.93 16.98 -22.03
N PHE A 155 10.56 16.96 -20.86
CA PHE A 155 10.80 18.14 -20.01
C PHE A 155 12.27 18.55 -19.95
N ILE A 156 13.13 18.00 -20.81
CA ILE A 156 14.56 18.33 -20.80
C ILE A 156 14.82 19.83 -20.94
N TRP A 157 14.00 20.54 -21.71
CA TRP A 157 14.12 21.99 -21.94
C TRP A 157 14.04 22.81 -20.63
N LEU A 158 13.42 22.29 -19.58
CA LEU A 158 13.41 22.95 -18.26
C LEU A 158 14.83 23.02 -17.68
N PHE A 159 15.61 21.95 -17.82
CA PHE A 159 16.98 21.85 -17.30
C PHE A 159 17.99 22.70 -18.08
N GLU A 160 17.56 23.41 -19.12
CA GLU A 160 18.36 24.40 -19.83
C GLU A 160 18.15 25.83 -19.34
N ASP A 161 17.16 26.05 -18.46
CA ASP A 161 16.91 27.36 -17.88
C ASP A 161 18.18 27.85 -17.17
N ALA A 162 18.50 29.13 -17.36
CA ALA A 162 19.63 29.79 -16.73
C ALA A 162 19.63 29.63 -15.19
N LYS A 163 18.45 29.45 -14.59
CA LYS A 163 18.28 29.19 -13.14
C LYS A 163 18.78 27.82 -12.68
N LEU A 164 18.93 26.86 -13.58
CA LEU A 164 19.39 25.50 -13.25
C LEU A 164 20.86 25.26 -13.63
N ARG A 165 21.60 26.31 -14.01
CA ARG A 165 23.03 26.20 -14.35
C ARG A 165 23.91 25.71 -13.20
N ASP A 166 23.50 25.97 -11.96
CA ASP A 166 24.21 25.53 -10.77
C ASP A 166 23.87 24.08 -10.37
N ILE A 167 23.02 23.38 -11.15
CA ILE A 167 22.66 21.99 -10.92
C ILE A 167 23.67 21.07 -11.60
N GLU A 168 24.57 20.52 -10.81
CA GLU A 168 25.60 19.58 -11.24
C GLU A 168 25.05 18.16 -11.39
N ASN A 169 24.09 17.79 -10.54
CA ASN A 169 23.56 16.43 -10.48
C ASN A 169 22.02 16.38 -10.46
N ILE A 170 21.46 15.39 -11.15
CA ILE A 170 20.03 15.13 -11.20
C ILE A 170 19.73 13.77 -10.58
N LEU A 171 18.93 13.79 -9.51
CA LEU A 171 18.48 12.61 -8.77
C LEU A 171 17.12 12.15 -9.30
N ILE A 172 17.09 11.02 -9.98
CA ILE A 172 15.87 10.37 -10.48
C ILE A 172 15.34 9.40 -9.42
N LEU A 173 14.09 9.58 -9.01
CA LEU A 173 13.43 8.80 -7.97
C LEU A 173 12.15 8.13 -8.48
N SER A 174 11.87 6.91 -8.02
CA SER A 174 10.55 6.30 -8.19
C SER A 174 9.56 6.80 -7.15
N GLY A 175 8.30 6.99 -7.57
CA GLY A 175 7.21 7.50 -6.74
C GLY A 175 6.40 6.46 -5.97
N ASP A 176 6.81 5.19 -5.94
CA ASP A 176 6.01 4.04 -5.50
C ASP A 176 6.78 3.02 -4.64
N HIS A 177 7.90 3.41 -4.06
CA HIS A 177 8.68 2.57 -3.14
C HIS A 177 8.52 3.03 -1.69
N LEU A 178 8.58 2.10 -0.74
CA LEU A 178 8.58 2.39 0.71
C LEU A 178 9.98 2.18 1.28
N TYR A 179 10.63 3.27 1.70
CA TYR A 179 11.99 3.28 2.23
C TYR A 179 12.29 4.59 2.96
N ARG A 180 13.38 4.64 3.71
CA ARG A 180 13.97 5.88 4.24
C ARG A 180 15.44 5.91 3.87
N MET A 181 15.86 6.95 3.16
CA MET A 181 17.23 7.09 2.67
C MET A 181 17.68 8.54 2.80
N ASP A 182 18.90 8.73 3.29
CA ASP A 182 19.61 9.99 3.13
C ASP A 182 20.28 9.99 1.75
N TYR A 183 19.84 10.89 0.88
CA TYR A 183 20.42 10.96 -0.45
C TYR A 183 21.80 11.60 -0.44
N MET A 184 22.19 12.34 0.60
CA MET A 184 23.51 12.96 0.61
C MET A 184 24.65 11.95 0.76
N ASP A 185 24.42 10.83 1.44
CA ASP A 185 25.39 9.72 1.47
C ASP A 185 25.59 9.11 0.06
N PHE A 186 24.49 8.95 -0.68
CA PHE A 186 24.52 8.48 -2.06
C PHE A 186 25.20 9.46 -3.01
N VAL A 187 24.92 10.76 -2.85
CA VAL A 187 25.55 11.81 -3.64
C VAL A 187 27.04 11.93 -3.33
N GLN A 188 27.42 11.84 -2.06
CA GLN A 188 28.83 11.87 -1.67
C GLN A 188 29.59 10.69 -2.30
N SER A 189 29.00 9.48 -2.28
CA SER A 189 29.59 8.32 -2.96
C SER A 189 29.74 8.54 -4.49
N HIS A 190 28.76 9.20 -5.12
CA HIS A 190 28.83 9.53 -6.55
C HIS A 190 29.98 10.51 -6.86
N VAL A 191 30.12 11.56 -6.04
CA VAL A 191 31.22 12.53 -6.15
C VAL A 191 32.57 11.87 -5.89
N ASP A 192 32.68 11.06 -4.84
CA ASP A 192 33.93 10.44 -4.41
C ASP A 192 34.49 9.44 -5.42
N SER A 193 33.61 8.78 -6.16
CA SER A 193 33.93 7.81 -7.22
C SER A 193 34.18 8.47 -8.59
N GLY A 194 33.86 9.76 -8.73
CA GLY A 194 33.86 10.45 -10.02
C GLY A 194 32.90 9.83 -11.04
N ALA A 195 31.85 9.14 -10.57
CA ALA A 195 30.86 8.49 -11.42
C ALA A 195 30.17 9.49 -12.36
N ASP A 196 29.80 9.03 -13.55
CA ASP A 196 28.91 9.76 -14.45
C ASP A 196 27.45 9.46 -14.11
N ILE A 197 27.21 8.23 -13.64
CA ILE A 197 25.92 7.75 -13.17
C ILE A 197 26.16 6.88 -11.94
N SER A 198 25.37 7.06 -10.89
CA SER A 198 25.30 6.10 -9.79
C SER A 198 23.91 5.49 -9.70
N VAL A 199 23.85 4.20 -9.40
CA VAL A 199 22.61 3.42 -9.25
C VAL A 199 22.52 2.93 -7.81
N SER A 200 21.44 3.27 -7.11
CA SER A 200 21.20 2.72 -5.77
C SER A 200 20.69 1.28 -5.89
N CYS A 201 21.34 0.39 -5.16
CA CYS A 201 21.12 -1.05 -5.21
C CYS A 201 20.84 -1.62 -3.82
N VAL A 202 19.97 -2.63 -3.76
CA VAL A 202 19.65 -3.36 -2.54
C VAL A 202 20.12 -4.82 -2.66
N PRO A 203 20.70 -5.43 -1.62
CA PRO A 203 21.05 -6.85 -1.63
C PRO A 203 19.78 -7.70 -1.67
N MET A 204 19.77 -8.76 -2.49
CA MET A 204 18.59 -9.60 -2.74
C MET A 204 18.94 -11.08 -2.67
N ASP A 205 17.98 -11.86 -2.16
CA ASP A 205 18.00 -13.32 -2.17
C ASP A 205 17.40 -13.88 -3.48
N ASP A 206 17.58 -15.18 -3.72
CA ASP A 206 17.07 -15.88 -4.90
C ASP A 206 15.54 -15.80 -5.07
N SER A 207 14.77 -15.67 -3.99
CA SER A 207 13.30 -15.75 -4.03
C SER A 207 12.65 -14.55 -4.72
N ARG A 208 13.31 -13.39 -4.67
CA ARG A 208 12.79 -12.12 -5.20
C ARG A 208 13.64 -11.51 -6.31
N ALA A 209 14.86 -12.01 -6.53
CA ALA A 209 15.80 -11.43 -7.49
C ALA A 209 15.25 -11.34 -8.93
N SER A 210 14.40 -12.29 -9.36
CA SER A 210 13.81 -12.27 -10.71
C SER A 210 12.73 -11.20 -10.94
N ASP A 211 12.28 -10.53 -9.88
CA ASP A 211 11.24 -9.51 -9.98
C ASP A 211 11.82 -8.12 -10.30
N PHE A 212 13.15 -7.97 -10.24
CA PHE A 212 13.85 -6.70 -10.35
C PHE A 212 14.95 -6.69 -11.42
N GLY A 213 15.44 -5.49 -11.74
CA GLY A 213 16.63 -5.31 -12.56
C GLY A 213 17.90 -5.58 -11.75
N LEU A 214 18.60 -6.68 -12.07
CA LEU A 214 19.84 -7.05 -11.39
C LEU A 214 21.04 -6.39 -12.05
N VAL A 215 22.05 -6.09 -11.24
CA VAL A 215 23.31 -5.53 -11.73
C VAL A 215 24.49 -6.41 -11.39
N LYS A 216 25.48 -6.43 -12.29
CA LYS A 216 26.77 -7.09 -12.08
C LYS A 216 27.85 -6.04 -11.97
N ILE A 217 28.68 -6.15 -10.96
CA ILE A 217 29.74 -5.19 -10.65
C ILE A 217 31.13 -5.81 -10.82
N ASP A 218 32.12 -4.97 -11.08
CA ASP A 218 33.53 -5.32 -10.96
C ASP A 218 34.04 -5.14 -9.51
N LYS A 219 35.36 -5.23 -9.31
CA LYS A 219 35.99 -5.18 -7.99
C LYS A 219 35.99 -3.77 -7.38
N GLU A 220 35.73 -2.76 -8.20
CA GLU A 220 35.69 -1.35 -7.83
C GLU A 220 34.25 -0.87 -7.64
N GLY A 221 33.25 -1.74 -7.80
CA GLY A 221 31.82 -1.42 -7.67
C GLY A 221 31.18 -0.88 -8.95
N ARG A 222 31.91 -0.85 -10.08
CA ARG A 222 31.39 -0.36 -11.36
C ARG A 222 30.46 -1.38 -11.97
N ILE A 223 29.28 -0.92 -12.40
CA ILE A 223 28.29 -1.75 -13.09
C ILE A 223 28.81 -2.09 -14.48
N CYS A 224 29.03 -3.39 -14.70
CA CYS A 224 29.50 -3.96 -15.95
C CYS A 224 28.35 -4.55 -16.78
N GLN A 225 27.31 -5.06 -16.11
CA GLN A 225 26.13 -5.64 -16.75
C GLN A 225 24.87 -5.26 -15.98
N PHE A 226 23.78 -5.03 -16.70
CA PHE A 226 22.46 -4.81 -16.14
C PHE A 226 21.50 -5.74 -16.87
N HIS A 227 20.70 -6.49 -16.13
CA HIS A 227 19.70 -7.39 -16.70
C HIS A 227 18.36 -7.17 -16.01
N GLU A 228 17.36 -6.75 -16.78
CA GLU A 228 16.01 -6.56 -16.27
C GLU A 228 15.34 -7.93 -16.10
N LYS A 229 14.87 -8.24 -14.87
CA LYS A 229 14.06 -9.41 -14.51
C LYS A 229 14.56 -10.75 -15.08
N PRO A 230 15.83 -11.11 -14.83
CA PRO A 230 16.42 -12.32 -15.37
C PRO A 230 15.77 -13.57 -14.76
N LYS A 231 15.71 -14.66 -15.53
CA LYS A 231 15.14 -15.95 -15.12
C LYS A 231 16.04 -17.12 -15.51
N GLY A 232 15.94 -18.22 -14.77
CA GLY A 232 16.69 -19.45 -15.06
C GLY A 232 18.21 -19.25 -15.03
N GLU A 233 18.89 -19.64 -16.11
CA GLU A 233 20.35 -19.51 -16.20
C GLU A 233 20.81 -18.04 -16.18
N SER A 234 20.06 -17.13 -16.82
CA SER A 234 20.37 -15.70 -16.79
C SER A 234 20.36 -15.12 -15.37
N LEU A 235 19.48 -15.62 -14.50
CA LEU A 235 19.46 -15.23 -13.09
C LEU A 235 20.72 -15.69 -12.38
N ARG A 236 21.13 -16.95 -12.55
CA ARG A 236 22.35 -17.49 -11.92
C ARG A 236 23.61 -16.73 -12.36
N MET A 237 23.68 -16.29 -13.60
CA MET A 237 24.82 -15.50 -14.12
C MET A 237 24.95 -14.11 -13.50
N MET A 238 23.88 -13.59 -12.89
CA MET A 238 23.85 -12.27 -12.23
C MET A 238 24.30 -12.29 -10.77
N GLN A 239 24.72 -13.45 -10.24
CA GLN A 239 25.31 -13.50 -8.90
C GLN A 239 26.59 -12.66 -8.84
N VAL A 240 26.77 -11.96 -7.72
CA VAL A 240 27.91 -11.10 -7.44
C VAL A 240 28.42 -11.33 -6.03
N ASP A 241 29.69 -10.99 -5.81
CA ASP A 241 30.23 -10.86 -4.46
C ASP A 241 29.82 -9.50 -3.89
N THR A 242 28.80 -9.51 -3.03
CA THR A 242 28.26 -8.28 -2.43
C THR A 242 29.16 -7.69 -1.33
N THR A 243 30.21 -8.40 -0.91
CA THR A 243 31.22 -7.86 0.02
C THR A 243 32.02 -6.71 -0.60
N VAL A 244 32.12 -6.67 -1.94
CA VAL A 244 32.75 -5.57 -2.69
C VAL A 244 32.10 -4.22 -2.38
N LEU A 245 30.78 -4.21 -2.12
CA LEU A 245 30.04 -3.00 -1.76
C LEU A 245 29.93 -2.77 -0.25
N GLY A 246 30.68 -3.54 0.56
CA GLY A 246 30.73 -3.37 2.02
C GLY A 246 29.71 -4.20 2.80
N LEU A 247 29.03 -5.18 2.18
CA LEU A 247 28.16 -6.10 2.90
C LEU A 247 29.00 -7.10 3.73
N ALA A 248 28.52 -7.48 4.92
CA ALA A 248 29.23 -8.45 5.75
C ALA A 248 29.31 -9.82 5.04
N PRO A 249 30.41 -10.58 5.18
CA PRO A 249 30.58 -11.86 4.49
C PRO A 249 29.50 -12.92 4.77
N GLU A 250 28.85 -12.84 5.93
CA GLU A 250 27.73 -13.72 6.30
C GLU A 250 26.46 -13.36 5.53
N ASP A 251 26.12 -12.07 5.47
CA ASP A 251 24.98 -11.55 4.71
C ASP A 251 25.18 -11.73 3.19
N ALA A 252 26.40 -11.56 2.70
CA ALA A 252 26.73 -11.73 1.29
C ALA A 252 26.42 -13.13 0.75
N LYS A 253 26.48 -14.16 1.61
CA LYS A 253 26.07 -15.53 1.25
C LYS A 253 24.57 -15.68 1.11
N ASN A 254 23.80 -14.95 1.93
CA ASN A 254 22.34 -14.98 1.91
C ASN A 254 21.76 -14.10 0.81
N PHE A 255 22.50 -13.07 0.41
CA PHE A 255 22.09 -12.11 -0.61
C PHE A 255 23.12 -12.05 -1.75
N PRO A 256 23.15 -13.08 -2.62
CA PRO A 256 24.13 -13.18 -3.71
C PRO A 256 23.80 -12.27 -4.91
N TYR A 257 22.74 -11.47 -4.83
CA TYR A 257 22.31 -10.55 -5.89
C TYR A 257 22.25 -9.11 -5.39
N ILE A 258 22.37 -8.16 -6.33
CA ILE A 258 22.09 -6.75 -6.11
C ILE A 258 21.08 -6.27 -7.15
N ALA A 259 19.97 -5.73 -6.66
CA ALA A 259 18.88 -5.23 -7.49
C ALA A 259 18.88 -3.70 -7.49
N SER A 260 18.66 -3.10 -8.67
CA SER A 260 18.40 -1.67 -8.81
C SER A 260 17.11 -1.30 -8.11
N MET A 261 17.17 -0.27 -7.26
CA MET A 261 16.00 0.29 -6.58
C MET A 261 15.22 1.27 -7.47
N GLY A 262 15.61 1.48 -8.73
CA GLY A 262 15.04 2.52 -9.58
C GLY A 262 15.34 3.94 -9.11
N ILE A 263 16.45 4.12 -8.38
CA ILE A 263 16.97 5.40 -7.88
C ILE A 263 18.32 5.63 -8.54
N TYR A 264 18.46 6.73 -9.27
CA TYR A 264 19.63 7.02 -10.08
C TYR A 264 20.11 8.45 -9.83
N LEU A 265 21.42 8.64 -9.79
CA LEU A 265 22.03 9.96 -9.77
C LEU A 265 22.87 10.13 -11.03
N PHE A 266 22.58 11.17 -11.81
CA PHE A 266 23.31 11.48 -13.03
C PHE A 266 24.01 12.83 -12.87
N LYS A 267 25.21 12.96 -13.43
CA LYS A 267 25.69 14.28 -13.81
C LYS A 267 24.74 14.90 -14.83
N THR A 268 24.41 16.18 -14.67
CA THR A 268 23.41 16.88 -15.49
C THR A 268 23.76 16.82 -16.98
N ASP A 269 25.01 17.11 -17.34
CA ASP A 269 25.50 17.09 -18.73
C ASP A 269 25.42 15.69 -19.36
N VAL A 270 25.76 14.66 -18.57
CA VAL A 270 25.65 13.25 -18.98
C VAL A 270 24.20 12.89 -19.25
N LEU A 271 23.26 13.20 -18.35
CA LEU A 271 21.83 12.93 -18.56
C LEU A 271 21.30 13.57 -19.84
N LEU A 272 21.60 14.86 -20.04
CA LEU A 272 21.17 15.61 -21.22
C LEU A 272 21.73 15.00 -22.51
N LYS A 273 23.02 14.65 -22.53
CA LYS A 273 23.68 14.02 -23.68
C LYS A 273 23.08 12.65 -24.00
N LEU A 274 22.82 11.85 -22.96
CA LEU A 274 22.23 10.51 -23.10
C LEU A 274 20.83 10.58 -23.72
N LEU A 275 19.96 11.44 -23.19
CA LEU A 275 18.56 11.49 -23.60
C LEU A 275 18.33 12.20 -24.95
N ARG A 276 19.21 13.14 -25.35
CA ARG A 276 19.07 13.91 -26.60
C ARG A 276 19.80 13.32 -27.79
N SER A 277 21.06 12.96 -27.60
CA SER A 277 21.98 12.71 -28.71
C SER A 277 22.37 11.25 -28.78
N LYS A 278 22.68 10.63 -27.65
CA LYS A 278 23.22 9.26 -27.62
C LYS A 278 22.12 8.21 -27.80
N TYR A 279 21.02 8.33 -27.04
CA TYR A 279 19.92 7.36 -27.01
C TYR A 279 18.55 8.08 -27.10
N PRO A 280 18.28 8.82 -28.20
CA PRO A 280 17.06 9.63 -28.35
C PRO A 280 15.76 8.81 -28.37
N HIS A 281 15.84 7.52 -28.68
CA HIS A 281 14.69 6.62 -28.81
C HIS A 281 14.50 5.68 -27.62
N ALA A 282 15.36 5.75 -26.60
CA ALA A 282 15.22 4.93 -25.41
C ALA A 282 14.04 5.42 -24.55
N ASN A 283 13.14 4.55 -24.13
CA ASN A 283 11.95 4.90 -23.37
C ASN A 283 12.12 4.67 -21.87
N ASP A 284 13.01 3.77 -21.44
CA ASP A 284 13.16 3.41 -20.02
C ASP A 284 14.59 3.55 -19.47
N PHE A 285 14.71 4.06 -18.24
CA PHE A 285 16.01 4.19 -17.59
C PHE A 285 16.63 2.83 -17.26
N GLY A 286 15.87 1.93 -16.62
CA GLY A 286 16.38 0.66 -16.12
C GLY A 286 16.70 -0.32 -17.24
N SER A 287 15.76 -0.54 -18.16
CA SER A 287 15.94 -1.57 -19.20
C SER A 287 16.74 -1.11 -20.42
N GLU A 288 16.97 0.19 -20.61
CA GLU A 288 17.63 0.72 -21.81
C GLU A 288 18.77 1.70 -21.49
N ILE A 289 18.51 2.85 -20.83
CA ILE A 289 19.55 3.88 -20.63
C ILE A 289 20.73 3.36 -19.81
N ILE A 290 20.49 2.75 -18.64
CA ILE A 290 21.54 2.27 -17.73
C ILE A 290 22.37 1.15 -18.38
N PRO A 291 21.78 0.08 -18.97
CA PRO A 291 22.54 -0.96 -19.65
C PRO A 291 23.40 -0.44 -20.81
N LEU A 292 22.90 0.54 -21.56
CA LEU A 292 23.65 1.15 -22.67
C LEU A 292 24.78 2.04 -22.15
N ALA A 293 24.49 2.88 -21.15
CA ALA A 293 25.47 3.78 -20.56
C ALA A 293 26.61 3.03 -19.83
N ALA A 294 26.32 1.90 -19.19
CA ALA A 294 27.32 1.07 -18.49
C ALA A 294 28.48 0.62 -19.39
N LYS A 295 28.26 0.53 -20.71
CA LYS A 295 29.30 0.15 -21.69
C LYS A 295 30.30 1.28 -21.98
N GLU A 296 29.91 2.54 -21.77
CA GLU A 296 30.63 3.71 -22.28
C GLU A 296 30.98 4.73 -21.19
N TYR A 297 30.24 4.76 -20.08
CA TYR A 297 30.36 5.72 -18.99
C TYR A 297 30.79 5.05 -17.68
N ASN A 298 31.25 5.84 -16.72
CA ASN A 298 31.53 5.36 -15.37
C ASN A 298 30.21 5.24 -14.59
N VAL A 299 29.60 4.04 -14.62
CA VAL A 299 28.35 3.73 -13.91
C VAL A 299 28.68 2.97 -12.63
N GLN A 300 28.39 3.55 -11.47
CA GLN A 300 28.75 2.99 -10.17
C GLN A 300 27.52 2.45 -9.42
N ALA A 301 27.66 1.32 -8.74
CA ALA A 301 26.66 0.83 -7.81
C ALA A 301 26.85 1.46 -6.44
N TYR A 302 25.76 1.83 -5.79
CA TYR A 302 25.74 2.26 -4.39
C TYR A 302 24.88 1.29 -3.59
N LEU A 303 25.43 0.69 -2.54
CA LEU A 303 24.69 -0.25 -1.71
C LEU A 303 23.85 0.50 -0.67
N PHE A 304 22.54 0.36 -0.77
CA PHE A 304 21.59 0.78 0.24
C PHE A 304 21.34 -0.36 1.23
N ASN A 305 21.70 -0.14 2.48
CA ASN A 305 21.49 -1.09 3.58
C ASN A 305 20.37 -0.61 4.50
N GLY A 306 19.12 -0.80 4.06
CA GLY A 306 17.93 -0.40 4.81
C GLY A 306 16.67 -1.04 4.25
N TYR A 307 15.54 -0.81 4.91
CA TYR A 307 14.25 -1.30 4.43
C TYR A 307 13.87 -0.65 3.10
N TRP A 308 13.55 -1.48 2.12
CA TRP A 308 13.03 -1.07 0.83
C TRP A 308 12.00 -2.08 0.34
N GLU A 309 10.86 -1.59 -0.13
CA GLU A 309 9.83 -2.40 -0.78
C GLU A 309 9.22 -1.69 -2.00
N ASP A 310 9.12 -2.40 -3.13
CA ASP A 310 8.32 -1.98 -4.29
C ASP A 310 6.84 -2.28 -4.04
N ILE A 311 6.07 -1.23 -3.72
CA ILE A 311 4.63 -1.32 -3.46
C ILE A 311 3.80 -0.96 -4.69
N GLY A 312 4.34 -1.28 -5.87
CA GLY A 312 3.74 -1.03 -7.17
C GLY A 312 2.73 -2.07 -7.65
N THR A 313 2.45 -3.13 -6.88
CA THR A 313 1.41 -4.16 -7.16
C THR A 313 0.42 -4.25 -6.00
N ILE A 314 -0.81 -4.75 -6.23
CA ILE A 314 -1.81 -4.86 -5.15
C ILE A 314 -1.32 -5.73 -3.98
N LYS A 315 -0.69 -6.87 -4.27
CA LYS A 315 -0.17 -7.78 -3.24
C LYS A 315 0.92 -7.12 -2.40
N SER A 316 1.96 -6.58 -3.04
CA SER A 316 3.07 -5.93 -2.32
C SER A 316 2.61 -4.69 -1.56
N PHE A 317 1.69 -3.91 -2.13
CA PHE A 317 1.06 -2.78 -1.46
C PHE A 317 0.30 -3.21 -0.20
N TYR A 318 -0.51 -4.26 -0.29
CA TYR A 318 -1.28 -4.79 0.84
C TYR A 318 -0.36 -5.31 1.94
N ASP A 319 0.59 -6.17 1.58
CA ASP A 319 1.53 -6.79 2.53
C ASP A 319 2.36 -5.74 3.25
N ALA A 320 2.92 -4.77 2.51
CA ALA A 320 3.74 -3.72 3.10
C ALA A 320 2.94 -2.82 4.05
N ASN A 321 1.64 -2.58 3.79
CA ASN A 321 0.80 -1.85 4.72
C ASN A 321 0.52 -2.69 5.98
N LEU A 322 0.15 -3.97 5.85
CA LEU A 322 -0.09 -4.79 7.03
C LEU A 322 1.18 -5.02 7.87
N ALA A 323 2.34 -5.12 7.23
CA ALA A 323 3.63 -5.27 7.92
C ALA A 323 3.99 -4.09 8.84
N LEU A 324 3.36 -2.92 8.67
CA LEU A 324 3.50 -1.80 9.60
C LEU A 324 2.91 -2.10 10.99
N THR A 325 2.04 -3.11 11.07
CA THR A 325 1.38 -3.52 12.31
C THR A 325 2.14 -4.60 13.08
N ASP A 326 3.17 -5.18 12.46
CA ASP A 326 4.01 -6.22 13.07
C ASP A 326 4.81 -5.66 14.26
N GLN A 327 5.30 -6.57 15.12
CA GLN A 327 6.06 -6.23 16.33
C GLN A 327 7.38 -7.02 16.37
N PRO A 328 8.54 -6.37 16.16
CA PRO A 328 8.71 -5.00 15.65
C PRO A 328 8.38 -4.91 14.14
N PRO A 329 7.89 -3.75 13.64
CA PRO A 329 7.67 -3.58 12.22
C PRO A 329 8.99 -3.35 11.49
N LYS A 330 9.06 -3.75 10.21
CA LYS A 330 10.26 -3.56 9.38
C LYS A 330 10.48 -2.10 8.97
N PHE A 331 9.42 -1.28 9.00
CA PHE A 331 9.45 0.14 8.64
C PHE A 331 8.61 0.97 9.60
N HIS A 332 9.13 2.15 9.95
CA HIS A 332 8.43 3.14 10.76
C HIS A 332 8.28 4.45 9.99
N PHE A 333 7.05 4.95 9.81
CA PHE A 333 6.84 6.30 9.28
C PHE A 333 7.35 7.39 10.22
N TYR A 334 7.28 7.13 11.53
CA TYR A 334 7.84 8.00 12.56
C TYR A 334 9.35 7.81 12.68
N ASP A 335 10.06 8.92 12.73
CA ASP A 335 11.48 9.02 13.06
C ASP A 335 11.75 10.43 13.57
N PRO A 336 12.42 10.58 14.72
CA PRO A 336 12.62 11.89 15.34
C PRO A 336 13.56 12.81 14.52
N LEU A 337 14.43 12.24 13.69
CA LEU A 337 15.41 12.99 12.89
C LEU A 337 15.00 13.12 11.43
N LYS A 338 14.43 12.06 10.86
CA LYS A 338 14.08 11.96 9.43
C LYS A 338 12.63 11.51 9.25
N PRO A 339 11.64 12.29 9.74
CA PRO A 339 10.23 11.91 9.65
C PRO A 339 9.76 11.86 8.21
N ILE A 340 8.77 11.01 7.93
CA ILE A 340 7.98 11.15 6.70
C ILE A 340 6.91 12.21 6.94
N PHE A 341 6.94 13.28 6.15
CA PHE A 341 5.97 14.37 6.19
C PHE A 341 4.69 13.97 5.46
N THR A 342 3.57 14.62 5.82
CA THR A 342 2.31 14.52 5.08
C THR A 342 1.43 15.72 5.40
N SER A 343 0.32 15.86 4.67
CA SER A 343 -0.57 17.01 4.80
C SER A 343 -1.11 17.16 6.24
N PRO A 344 -0.92 18.33 6.89
CA PRO A 344 -1.59 18.63 8.16
C PRO A 344 -3.09 18.81 7.91
N ARG A 345 -3.93 18.04 8.62
CA ARG A 345 -5.39 18.00 8.40
C ARG A 345 -6.22 18.49 9.58
N PHE A 346 -5.59 18.80 10.72
CA PHE A 346 -6.26 19.23 11.97
C PHE A 346 -7.48 18.36 12.33
N LEU A 347 -7.36 17.04 12.14
CA LEU A 347 -8.42 16.10 12.50
C LEU A 347 -8.46 15.93 14.02
N PRO A 348 -9.64 15.73 14.62
CA PRO A 348 -9.73 15.42 16.03
C PRO A 348 -9.05 14.07 16.33
N PRO A 349 -8.69 13.82 17.60
CA PRO A 349 -8.35 12.48 18.05
C PRO A 349 -9.47 11.49 17.72
N THR A 350 -9.09 10.23 17.49
CA THR A 350 -10.07 9.17 17.22
C THR A 350 -10.93 8.90 18.46
N LYS A 351 -12.24 8.74 18.25
CA LYS A 351 -13.19 8.32 19.28
C LYS A 351 -13.41 6.82 19.18
N MET A 352 -13.23 6.12 20.30
CA MET A 352 -13.44 4.66 20.40
C MET A 352 -14.36 4.36 21.58
N GLU A 353 -15.36 3.51 21.35
CA GLU A 353 -16.32 3.08 22.37
C GLU A 353 -16.42 1.56 22.38
N LYS A 354 -15.98 0.92 23.47
CA LYS A 354 -16.03 -0.54 23.66
C LYS A 354 -15.42 -1.37 22.51
N CYS A 355 -14.32 -0.90 21.93
CA CYS A 355 -13.65 -1.58 20.81
C CYS A 355 -12.51 -2.49 21.29
N ARG A 356 -12.24 -3.56 20.54
CA ARG A 356 -11.01 -4.35 20.65
C ARG A 356 -10.10 -4.05 19.46
N VAL A 357 -8.86 -3.65 19.72
CA VAL A 357 -7.87 -3.33 18.69
C VAL A 357 -6.57 -4.07 19.01
N VAL A 358 -6.12 -4.93 18.11
CA VAL A 358 -4.95 -5.80 18.30
C VAL A 358 -4.05 -5.72 17.08
N ASN A 359 -2.75 -5.47 17.30
CA ASN A 359 -1.74 -5.34 16.24
C ASN A 359 -2.25 -4.47 15.09
N SER A 360 -2.71 -3.25 15.36
CA SER A 360 -3.42 -2.44 14.37
C SER A 360 -3.12 -0.97 14.54
N ILE A 361 -3.19 -0.21 13.44
CA ILE A 361 -2.94 1.24 13.42
C ILE A 361 -4.27 1.96 13.18
N ILE A 362 -4.66 2.85 14.10
CA ILE A 362 -5.86 3.67 13.97
C ILE A 362 -5.46 5.14 13.76
N SER A 363 -5.75 5.67 12.57
CA SER A 363 -5.46 7.05 12.21
C SER A 363 -6.47 8.04 12.78
N HIS A 364 -6.08 9.31 12.86
CA HIS A 364 -6.89 10.41 13.40
C HIS A 364 -8.27 10.55 12.76
N GLY A 365 -9.18 11.12 13.55
CA GLY A 365 -10.53 11.47 13.10
C GLY A 365 -11.47 10.28 12.94
N SER A 366 -11.10 9.10 13.41
CA SER A 366 -11.94 7.92 13.23
C SER A 366 -13.00 7.79 14.33
N PHE A 367 -14.10 7.12 14.01
CA PHE A 367 -15.20 6.79 14.92
C PHE A 367 -15.39 5.28 14.94
N LEU A 368 -15.05 4.64 16.04
CA LEU A 368 -15.16 3.19 16.22
C LEU A 368 -16.12 2.92 17.39
N THR A 369 -17.16 2.12 17.14
CA THR A 369 -18.17 1.77 18.15
C THR A 369 -18.33 0.26 18.17
N GLU A 370 -18.13 -0.38 19.32
CA GLU A 370 -18.43 -1.80 19.58
C GLU A 370 -17.91 -2.75 18.47
N CYS A 371 -16.67 -2.54 18.02
CA CYS A 371 -16.06 -3.24 16.88
C CYS A 371 -14.74 -3.95 17.26
N ASN A 372 -14.32 -4.93 16.44
CA ASN A 372 -13.05 -5.64 16.57
C ASN A 372 -12.15 -5.35 15.36
N VAL A 373 -10.90 -4.96 15.60
CA VAL A 373 -9.90 -4.66 14.58
C VAL A 373 -8.61 -5.42 14.89
N GLU A 374 -8.20 -6.30 13.98
CA GLU A 374 -7.04 -7.18 14.13
C GLU A 374 -6.12 -7.12 12.91
N ARG A 375 -4.81 -7.00 13.12
CA ARG A 375 -3.78 -6.94 12.06
C ARG A 375 -4.20 -6.05 10.88
N SER A 376 -4.67 -4.85 11.18
CA SER A 376 -5.33 -3.96 10.22
C SER A 376 -4.91 -2.50 10.37
N ILE A 377 -5.08 -1.73 9.30
CA ILE A 377 -4.89 -0.28 9.31
C ILE A 377 -6.23 0.39 9.04
N VAL A 378 -6.63 1.26 9.97
CA VAL A 378 -7.81 2.11 9.86
C VAL A 378 -7.36 3.53 9.56
N GLY A 379 -7.53 3.94 8.30
CA GLY A 379 -7.11 5.24 7.80
C GLY A 379 -7.94 6.41 8.33
N ILE A 380 -7.54 7.62 7.97
CA ILE A 380 -8.16 8.84 8.50
C ILE A 380 -9.67 8.92 8.26
N ARG A 381 -10.41 9.50 9.23
CA ARG A 381 -11.87 9.72 9.13
C ARG A 381 -12.71 8.45 8.94
N SER A 382 -12.16 7.28 9.29
CA SER A 382 -12.89 6.03 9.13
C SER A 382 -14.03 5.94 10.14
N ARG A 383 -15.09 5.23 9.77
CA ARG A 383 -16.18 4.89 10.69
C ARG A 383 -16.46 3.40 10.64
N LEU A 384 -16.44 2.76 11.80
CA LEU A 384 -16.83 1.37 12.01
C LEU A 384 -18.01 1.34 12.98
N GLU A 385 -19.14 0.82 12.51
CA GLU A 385 -20.36 0.66 13.31
C GLU A 385 -20.29 -0.59 14.20
N TYR A 386 -21.24 -0.72 15.11
CA TYR A 386 -21.30 -1.83 16.08
C TYR A 386 -21.28 -3.21 15.41
N GLY A 387 -20.56 -4.15 16.03
CA GLY A 387 -20.42 -5.51 15.52
C GLY A 387 -19.53 -5.64 14.28
N ALA A 388 -18.94 -4.55 13.77
CA ALA A 388 -17.99 -4.65 12.66
C ALA A 388 -16.71 -5.38 13.08
N GLU A 389 -16.25 -6.29 12.23
CA GLU A 389 -14.99 -7.03 12.40
C GLU A 389 -14.07 -6.78 11.21
N LEU A 390 -12.92 -6.18 11.46
CA LEU A 390 -11.85 -6.05 10.48
C LEU A 390 -10.69 -6.96 10.88
N LYS A 391 -10.30 -7.84 9.97
CA LYS A 391 -9.09 -8.63 10.07
C LYS A 391 -8.28 -8.48 8.79
N ASP A 392 -6.97 -8.30 8.89
CA ASP A 392 -6.07 -8.33 7.74
C ASP A 392 -6.55 -7.34 6.67
N THR A 393 -6.85 -6.11 7.08
CA THR A 393 -7.55 -5.12 6.26
C THR A 393 -6.83 -3.79 6.24
N MET A 394 -6.62 -3.25 5.04
CA MET A 394 -6.14 -1.89 4.82
C MET A 394 -7.32 -0.99 4.44
N MET A 395 -7.88 -0.27 5.41
CA MET A 395 -8.92 0.73 5.18
C MET A 395 -8.29 2.10 4.98
N MET A 396 -8.43 2.68 3.78
CA MET A 396 -7.87 4.00 3.47
C MET A 396 -8.61 5.15 4.17
N GLY A 397 -9.85 4.94 4.59
CA GLY A 397 -10.69 5.91 5.31
C GLY A 397 -11.47 6.86 4.40
N ALA A 398 -11.67 8.11 4.81
CA ALA A 398 -12.53 9.06 4.08
C ALA A 398 -11.89 10.43 3.84
N ASP A 399 -12.28 11.06 2.73
CA ASP A 399 -11.87 12.40 2.32
C ASP A 399 -12.64 13.49 3.10
N TYR A 400 -13.82 13.17 3.64
CA TYR A 400 -14.73 14.06 4.37
C TYR A 400 -15.52 13.29 5.45
N TYR A 401 -16.20 14.02 6.35
CA TYR A 401 -17.20 13.44 7.26
C TYR A 401 -18.60 13.63 6.69
N GLN A 402 -19.48 12.67 6.94
CA GLN A 402 -20.93 12.89 6.84
C GLN A 402 -21.44 13.30 8.21
N THR A 403 -22.29 14.33 8.25
CA THR A 403 -23.02 14.72 9.45
C THR A 403 -24.02 13.63 9.86
N GLU A 404 -24.39 13.58 11.14
CA GLU A 404 -25.38 12.60 11.62
C GLU A 404 -26.74 12.76 10.88
N VAL A 405 -27.10 13.99 10.50
CA VAL A 405 -28.31 14.28 9.71
C VAL A 405 -28.22 13.70 8.30
N GLU A 406 -27.10 13.89 7.61
CA GLU A 406 -26.88 13.29 6.28
C GLU A 406 -26.89 11.77 6.34
N ARG A 407 -26.28 11.18 7.38
CA ARG A 407 -26.29 9.72 7.59
C ARG A 407 -27.70 9.19 7.81
N ALA A 408 -28.46 9.82 8.71
CA ALA A 408 -29.85 9.44 8.98
C ALA A 408 -30.72 9.55 7.72
N SER A 409 -30.53 10.61 6.92
CA SER A 409 -31.22 10.79 5.65
C SER A 409 -30.83 9.71 4.62
N PHE A 410 -29.56 9.33 4.53
CA PHE A 410 -29.11 8.24 3.67
C PHE A 410 -29.78 6.92 4.05
N LEU A 411 -29.73 6.57 5.33
CA LEU A 411 -30.35 5.34 5.84
C LEU A 411 -31.87 5.33 5.62
N ALA A 412 -32.54 6.45 5.88
CA ALA A 412 -33.99 6.60 5.63
C ALA A 412 -34.36 6.45 4.14
N ALA A 413 -33.45 6.81 3.24
CA ALA A 413 -33.60 6.63 1.80
C ALA A 413 -33.13 5.24 1.30
N GLY A 414 -32.84 4.29 2.19
CA GLY A 414 -32.33 2.97 1.84
C GLY A 414 -30.90 2.96 1.26
N LYS A 415 -30.12 4.02 1.50
CA LYS A 415 -28.74 4.17 1.01
C LYS A 415 -27.75 3.84 2.12
N VAL A 416 -26.59 3.32 1.70
CA VAL A 416 -25.48 3.02 2.61
C VAL A 416 -24.62 4.29 2.81
N PRO A 417 -24.36 4.70 4.07
CA PRO A 417 -23.47 5.81 4.36
C PRO A 417 -21.98 5.40 4.23
N VAL A 418 -21.07 6.37 4.22
CA VAL A 418 -19.62 6.13 4.18
C VAL A 418 -19.17 5.45 5.48
N GLY A 419 -18.29 4.46 5.34
CA GLY A 419 -17.79 3.64 6.44
C GLY A 419 -18.21 2.18 6.32
N VAL A 420 -18.04 1.45 7.41
CA VAL A 420 -18.42 0.03 7.54
C VAL A 420 -19.67 -0.06 8.39
N GLY A 421 -20.74 -0.61 7.83
CA GLY A 421 -22.02 -0.83 8.49
C GLY A 421 -21.95 -1.89 9.59
N ALA A 422 -23.06 -2.02 10.31
CA ALA A 422 -23.15 -2.86 11.50
C ALA A 422 -23.03 -4.36 11.17
N ASN A 423 -22.45 -5.15 12.09
CA ASN A 423 -22.30 -6.60 11.99
C ASN A 423 -21.61 -7.10 10.70
N THR A 424 -20.74 -6.28 10.13
CA THR A 424 -20.04 -6.59 8.87
C THR A 424 -18.68 -7.23 9.16
N ASN A 425 -18.36 -8.35 8.50
CA ASN A 425 -17.10 -9.08 8.65
C ASN A 425 -16.22 -8.89 7.40
N ILE A 426 -15.02 -8.37 7.59
CA ILE A 426 -14.08 -8.09 6.50
C ILE A 426 -12.73 -8.72 6.81
N ARG A 427 -12.23 -9.51 5.86
CA ARG A 427 -10.95 -10.21 5.90
C ARG A 427 -10.22 -10.04 4.58
N ASN A 428 -8.90 -9.91 4.65
CA ASN A 428 -8.02 -9.91 3.47
C ASN A 428 -8.43 -8.88 2.41
N CYS A 429 -8.66 -7.65 2.85
CA CYS A 429 -9.31 -6.63 2.04
C CYS A 429 -8.54 -5.29 2.02
N ILE A 430 -8.59 -4.60 0.89
CA ILE A 430 -8.31 -3.17 0.79
C ILE A 430 -9.63 -2.43 0.63
N ILE A 431 -9.91 -1.48 1.52
CA ILE A 431 -11.10 -0.61 1.43
C ILE A 431 -10.62 0.78 1.02
N ASP A 432 -10.91 1.19 -0.21
CA ASP A 432 -10.49 2.50 -0.72
C ASP A 432 -11.37 3.65 -0.15
N LYS A 433 -10.96 4.88 -0.44
CA LYS A 433 -11.53 6.12 0.08
C LYS A 433 -13.04 6.22 -0.17
N ASN A 434 -13.75 6.63 0.88
CA ASN A 434 -15.20 6.92 0.85
C ASN A 434 -16.06 5.71 0.46
N ALA A 435 -15.55 4.49 0.62
CA ALA A 435 -16.36 3.28 0.44
C ALA A 435 -17.56 3.30 1.40
N LYS A 436 -18.67 2.72 0.92
CA LYS A 436 -19.93 2.60 1.64
C LYS A 436 -20.23 1.12 1.75
N ILE A 437 -19.94 0.52 2.90
CA ILE A 437 -20.16 -0.90 3.12
C ILE A 437 -21.38 -1.05 4.01
N GLY A 438 -22.37 -1.79 3.51
CA GLY A 438 -23.64 -2.03 4.17
C GLY A 438 -23.51 -2.78 5.49
N LYS A 439 -24.67 -3.03 6.11
CA LYS A 439 -24.77 -3.89 7.30
C LYS A 439 -24.82 -5.37 6.92
N ASN A 440 -24.36 -6.22 7.82
CA ASN A 440 -24.31 -7.68 7.71
C ASN A 440 -23.54 -8.17 6.47
N VAL A 441 -22.60 -7.39 5.95
CA VAL A 441 -21.82 -7.76 4.75
C VAL A 441 -20.69 -8.71 5.16
N VAL A 442 -20.37 -9.70 4.32
CA VAL A 442 -19.21 -10.59 4.54
C VAL A 442 -18.22 -10.55 3.37
N ILE A 443 -17.07 -9.90 3.57
CA ILE A 443 -15.97 -9.85 2.60
C ILE A 443 -14.83 -10.73 3.10
N ALA A 444 -14.73 -11.98 2.64
CA ALA A 444 -13.69 -12.91 3.10
C ALA A 444 -13.02 -13.75 2.00
N ASN A 445 -13.49 -13.67 0.75
CA ASN A 445 -12.98 -14.44 -0.40
C ASN A 445 -12.71 -15.94 -0.07
N THR A 446 -13.69 -16.62 0.55
CA THR A 446 -13.54 -18.00 1.05
C THR A 446 -13.23 -19.02 -0.05
N ASP A 447 -13.57 -18.71 -1.29
CA ASP A 447 -13.36 -19.56 -2.45
C ASP A 447 -11.97 -19.39 -3.07
N ASN A 448 -11.10 -18.58 -2.45
CA ASN A 448 -9.72 -18.31 -2.87
C ASN A 448 -9.62 -17.85 -4.33
N VAL A 449 -10.54 -16.96 -4.74
CA VAL A 449 -10.51 -16.38 -6.09
C VAL A 449 -9.28 -15.50 -6.21
N GLU A 450 -8.43 -15.73 -7.20
CA GLU A 450 -7.21 -14.93 -7.40
C GLU A 450 -7.51 -13.59 -8.11
N GLU A 451 -8.35 -13.64 -9.15
CA GLU A 451 -8.64 -12.50 -10.01
C GLU A 451 -10.15 -12.43 -10.31
N ALA A 452 -10.77 -11.27 -10.05
CA ALA A 452 -12.16 -11.03 -10.40
C ALA A 452 -12.42 -9.54 -10.68
N GLU A 453 -13.27 -9.27 -11.66
CA GLU A 453 -13.69 -7.91 -12.02
C GLU A 453 -15.19 -7.74 -11.80
N ARG A 454 -15.56 -7.06 -10.72
CA ARG A 454 -16.96 -6.82 -10.36
C ARG A 454 -17.23 -5.35 -10.05
N PRO A 455 -16.91 -4.42 -10.97
CA PRO A 455 -17.05 -2.98 -10.71
C PRO A 455 -18.51 -2.55 -10.48
N SER A 456 -19.49 -3.25 -11.05
CA SER A 456 -20.92 -3.03 -10.80
C SER A 456 -21.32 -3.38 -9.36
N GLU A 457 -20.65 -4.35 -8.76
CA GLU A 457 -20.80 -4.75 -7.35
C GLU A 457 -19.86 -3.95 -6.42
N GLY A 458 -19.05 -3.03 -6.97
CA GLY A 458 -18.24 -2.10 -6.20
C GLY A 458 -16.85 -2.62 -5.78
N PHE A 459 -16.38 -3.76 -6.30
CA PHE A 459 -15.07 -4.31 -5.93
C PHE A 459 -14.34 -5.02 -7.09
N TYR A 460 -13.05 -5.30 -6.86
CA TYR A 460 -12.22 -6.21 -7.65
C TYR A 460 -11.57 -7.22 -6.72
N ILE A 461 -11.09 -8.34 -7.27
CA ILE A 461 -10.15 -9.23 -6.58
C ILE A 461 -8.86 -9.26 -7.40
N ARG A 462 -7.73 -9.00 -6.74
CA ARG A 462 -6.39 -9.00 -7.33
C ARG A 462 -5.46 -9.78 -6.42
N SER A 463 -4.79 -10.81 -6.95
CA SER A 463 -3.90 -11.69 -6.16
C SER A 463 -4.54 -12.18 -4.85
N GLY A 464 -5.80 -12.60 -4.92
CA GLY A 464 -6.56 -13.10 -3.76
C GLY A 464 -7.11 -12.03 -2.82
N ILE A 465 -6.76 -10.75 -3.02
CA ILE A 465 -7.14 -9.63 -2.15
C ILE A 465 -8.37 -8.93 -2.72
N THR A 466 -9.43 -8.81 -1.93
CA THR A 466 -10.60 -8.02 -2.31
C THR A 466 -10.29 -6.52 -2.18
N VAL A 467 -10.58 -5.75 -3.23
CA VAL A 467 -10.36 -4.30 -3.28
C VAL A 467 -11.69 -3.59 -3.50
N VAL A 468 -12.26 -3.02 -2.44
CA VAL A 468 -13.46 -2.19 -2.51
C VAL A 468 -13.12 -0.83 -3.10
N LEU A 469 -13.86 -0.42 -4.13
CA LEU A 469 -13.55 0.75 -4.95
C LEU A 469 -13.75 2.08 -4.21
N LYS A 470 -13.02 3.11 -4.67
CA LYS A 470 -13.26 4.50 -4.24
C LYS A 470 -14.70 4.90 -4.51
N ASN A 471 -15.40 5.38 -3.48
CA ASN A 471 -16.83 5.71 -3.52
C ASN A 471 -17.73 4.51 -3.91
N GLY A 472 -17.18 3.29 -3.94
CA GLY A 472 -17.92 2.06 -4.20
C GLY A 472 -18.92 1.80 -3.08
N THR A 473 -20.01 1.13 -3.43
CA THR A 473 -21.04 0.73 -2.47
C THR A 473 -21.16 -0.78 -2.49
N ILE A 474 -20.97 -1.41 -1.34
CA ILE A 474 -21.40 -2.79 -1.10
C ILE A 474 -22.72 -2.66 -0.35
N ALA A 475 -23.81 -3.12 -0.96
CA ALA A 475 -25.15 -2.97 -0.40
C ALA A 475 -25.31 -3.78 0.90
N ASP A 476 -26.34 -3.46 1.68
CA ASP A 476 -26.74 -4.30 2.81
C ASP A 476 -27.03 -5.73 2.30
N GLU A 477 -26.43 -6.73 2.92
CA GLU A 477 -26.76 -8.13 2.64
C GLU A 477 -27.84 -8.58 3.61
N LYS A 478 -29.08 -8.69 3.10
CA LYS A 478 -30.18 -9.40 3.75
C LYS A 478 -31.00 -10.10 2.67
N VAL A 479 -30.83 -11.41 2.59
CA VAL A 479 -31.82 -12.28 1.95
C VAL A 479 -32.71 -12.82 3.05
N HIS A 480 -33.98 -12.47 2.99
CA HIS A 480 -35.01 -13.09 3.81
C HIS A 480 -35.57 -14.29 3.06
N VAL A 481 -35.53 -15.48 3.64
CA VAL A 481 -36.28 -16.62 3.14
C VAL A 481 -37.50 -16.83 4.03
N SER A 482 -38.65 -17.08 3.41
CA SER A 482 -39.87 -17.48 4.11
C SER A 482 -40.49 -18.72 3.47
N VAL A 483 -40.99 -19.61 4.32
CA VAL A 483 -41.73 -20.82 3.98
C VAL A 483 -43.11 -20.72 4.60
N VAL A 484 -44.13 -20.70 3.75
CA VAL A 484 -45.54 -20.62 4.14
C VAL A 484 -46.18 -22.00 3.99
N ASN A 485 -46.81 -22.49 5.06
CA ASN A 485 -47.56 -23.74 5.00
C ASN A 485 -48.97 -23.48 4.48
N ARG A 486 -49.32 -24.07 3.34
CA ARG A 486 -50.66 -24.05 2.73
C ARG A 486 -51.14 -25.45 2.36
N LEU A 487 -50.73 -26.46 3.12
CA LEU A 487 -51.25 -27.81 2.95
C LEU A 487 -52.76 -27.86 3.22
N GLY A 488 -53.31 -26.99 4.09
CA GLY A 488 -54.73 -27.03 4.43
C GLY A 488 -55.07 -28.15 5.43
N ASP A 489 -56.32 -28.16 5.88
CA ASP A 489 -56.89 -29.15 6.81
C ASP A 489 -56.17 -29.22 8.17
N GLY A 490 -55.53 -28.13 8.62
CA GLY A 490 -54.84 -28.09 9.92
C GLY A 490 -53.52 -28.88 9.96
N ARG A 491 -53.02 -29.31 8.80
CA ARG A 491 -51.78 -30.08 8.67
C ARG A 491 -50.56 -29.21 8.97
N SER A 492 -49.72 -29.66 9.90
CA SER A 492 -48.46 -28.98 10.24
C SER A 492 -47.28 -29.60 9.50
N ILE A 493 -46.29 -28.77 9.18
CA ILE A 493 -45.03 -29.17 8.55
C ILE A 493 -43.92 -29.10 9.60
N ASN A 494 -43.08 -30.13 9.67
CA ASN A 494 -41.80 -30.03 10.35
C ASN A 494 -40.74 -29.66 9.32
N ILE A 495 -39.99 -28.59 9.57
CA ILE A 495 -38.95 -28.06 8.69
C ILE A 495 -37.66 -27.83 9.48
N HIS A 496 -36.53 -28.22 8.90
CA HIS A 496 -35.21 -27.99 9.44
C HIS A 496 -34.33 -27.43 8.32
N CYS A 497 -33.92 -26.18 8.46
CA CYS A 497 -33.16 -25.45 7.46
C CYS A 497 -31.74 -25.17 7.94
N GLN A 498 -30.76 -25.41 7.07
CA GLN A 498 -29.36 -25.15 7.37
C GLN A 498 -28.55 -24.80 6.12
N SER A 499 -27.42 -24.14 6.35
CA SER A 499 -26.34 -23.93 5.38
C SER A 499 -25.05 -24.57 5.89
N LYS A 500 -23.96 -24.42 5.15
CA LYS A 500 -22.63 -24.85 5.60
C LYS A 500 -22.22 -24.22 6.93
N ASP A 501 -22.64 -22.97 7.17
CA ASP A 501 -22.13 -22.13 8.26
C ASP A 501 -23.20 -21.84 9.35
N ASN A 502 -24.47 -22.19 9.12
CA ASN A 502 -25.57 -21.86 10.04
C ASN A 502 -26.67 -22.94 10.04
N ASP A 503 -26.98 -23.49 11.21
CA ASP A 503 -28.08 -24.43 11.44
C ASP A 503 -29.18 -23.74 12.27
N LEU A 504 -30.39 -23.64 11.70
CA LEU A 504 -31.52 -22.94 12.33
C LEU A 504 -32.36 -23.84 13.26
N GLY A 505 -32.04 -25.13 13.30
CA GLY A 505 -32.75 -26.16 14.06
C GLY A 505 -34.14 -26.51 13.49
N PRO A 506 -34.77 -27.55 14.04
CA PRO A 506 -36.10 -27.98 13.61
C PRO A 506 -37.20 -27.02 14.10
N LYS A 507 -38.20 -26.81 13.25
CA LYS A 507 -39.38 -25.98 13.49
C LYS A 507 -40.65 -26.68 13.01
N THR A 508 -41.74 -26.49 13.73
CA THR A 508 -43.07 -26.92 13.29
C THR A 508 -43.86 -25.70 12.85
N VAL A 509 -44.36 -25.72 11.62
CA VAL A 509 -45.14 -24.63 10.99
C VAL A 509 -46.58 -25.12 10.85
N ALA A 510 -47.51 -24.50 11.57
CA ALA A 510 -48.93 -24.84 11.50
C ALA A 510 -49.54 -24.43 10.15
N ASP A 511 -50.71 -24.97 9.83
CA ASP A 511 -51.44 -24.61 8.61
C ASP A 511 -51.79 -23.11 8.60
N GLY A 512 -51.43 -22.42 7.52
CA GLY A 512 -51.60 -20.97 7.38
C GLY A 512 -50.48 -20.12 7.99
N ASP A 513 -49.57 -20.70 8.78
CA ASP A 513 -48.43 -20.00 9.37
C ASP A 513 -47.22 -19.95 8.40
N GLN A 514 -46.26 -19.09 8.76
CA GLN A 514 -44.99 -18.94 8.04
C GLN A 514 -43.80 -19.09 8.98
N TYR A 515 -42.72 -19.67 8.44
CA TYR A 515 -41.40 -19.67 9.06
C TYR A 515 -40.43 -18.92 8.16
N GLY A 516 -39.73 -17.93 8.70
CA GLY A 516 -38.76 -17.15 7.94
C GLY A 516 -37.51 -16.82 8.73
N TRP A 517 -36.43 -16.59 8.00
CA TRP A 517 -35.13 -16.24 8.54
C TRP A 517 -34.38 -15.33 7.58
N ASP A 518 -33.46 -14.54 8.15
CA ASP A 518 -32.57 -13.67 7.40
C ASP A 518 -31.17 -14.31 7.35
N PHE A 519 -30.48 -14.17 6.22
CA PHE A 519 -29.05 -14.46 6.12
C PHE A 519 -28.36 -13.53 5.11
N SER A 520 -27.03 -13.53 5.16
CA SER A 520 -26.19 -12.80 4.22
C SER A 520 -25.61 -13.75 3.19
N VAL A 521 -25.57 -13.30 1.94
CA VAL A 521 -24.98 -14.03 0.84
C VAL A 521 -23.48 -13.76 0.82
N ASN A 522 -22.66 -14.78 0.71
CA ASN A 522 -21.22 -14.60 0.52
C ASN A 522 -20.90 -13.85 -0.80
N VAL A 523 -19.90 -12.99 -0.76
CA VAL A 523 -19.45 -12.21 -1.94
C VAL A 523 -19.00 -13.10 -3.11
N SER A 524 -18.61 -14.35 -2.83
CA SER A 524 -18.22 -15.31 -3.87
C SER A 524 -19.40 -15.87 -4.67
N GLY A 525 -20.63 -15.76 -4.16
CA GLY A 525 -21.83 -16.18 -4.87
C GLY A 525 -22.05 -17.69 -4.87
N THR A 526 -21.76 -18.34 -3.76
CA THR A 526 -21.90 -19.79 -3.56
C THR A 526 -22.82 -20.14 -2.38
N THR A 527 -23.55 -19.15 -1.86
CA THR A 527 -24.45 -19.36 -0.72
C THR A 527 -25.59 -20.30 -1.08
N LEU A 528 -25.73 -21.37 -0.29
CA LEU A 528 -26.78 -22.37 -0.39
C LEU A 528 -27.41 -22.59 0.99
N PHE A 529 -28.73 -22.49 1.07
CA PHE A 529 -29.53 -22.94 2.21
C PHE A 529 -30.48 -24.02 1.72
N TYR A 530 -30.40 -25.20 2.33
CA TYR A 530 -31.33 -26.29 2.07
C TYR A 530 -32.18 -26.54 3.31
N CYS A 531 -33.39 -27.03 3.09
CA CYS A 531 -34.32 -27.41 4.13
C CYS A 531 -34.75 -28.85 3.93
N ASP A 532 -34.64 -29.65 4.98
CA ASP A 532 -35.33 -30.93 5.09
C ASP A 532 -36.69 -30.70 5.74
N MET A 533 -37.74 -31.24 5.14
CA MET A 533 -39.10 -31.07 5.63
C MET A 533 -39.91 -32.36 5.56
N GLY A 534 -40.84 -32.51 6.48
CA GLY A 534 -41.74 -33.65 6.54
C GLY A 534 -43.13 -33.30 7.03
N TRP A 535 -44.13 -34.00 6.50
CA TRP A 535 -45.54 -33.96 6.90
C TRP A 535 -46.18 -35.35 6.69
N GLU A 536 -47.44 -35.53 7.07
CA GLU A 536 -48.09 -36.85 7.14
C GLU A 536 -47.82 -37.82 5.96
N LYS A 537 -47.96 -37.35 4.71
CA LYS A 537 -47.73 -38.17 3.50
C LYS A 537 -46.26 -38.21 3.04
N VAL A 538 -45.41 -37.30 3.52
CA VAL A 538 -44.03 -37.10 3.06
C VAL A 538 -43.10 -37.14 4.28
N ARG A 539 -42.39 -38.25 4.46
CA ARG A 539 -41.56 -38.47 5.67
C ARG A 539 -40.37 -37.50 5.77
N SER A 540 -39.73 -37.21 4.64
CA SER A 540 -38.61 -36.27 4.52
C SER A 540 -38.50 -35.88 3.05
N PHE A 541 -38.25 -34.60 2.80
CA PHE A 541 -38.10 -34.00 1.50
C PHE A 541 -37.10 -32.86 1.61
N VAL A 542 -36.02 -32.91 0.83
CA VAL A 542 -34.97 -31.90 0.87
C VAL A 542 -35.10 -31.01 -0.35
N PHE A 543 -35.13 -29.70 -0.13
CA PHE A 543 -35.08 -28.71 -1.21
C PHE A 543 -34.16 -27.55 -0.88
N ASP A 544 -33.68 -26.90 -1.93
CA ASP A 544 -32.85 -25.71 -1.79
C ASP A 544 -33.75 -24.50 -1.59
N ALA A 545 -33.87 -24.05 -0.35
CA ALA A 545 -34.64 -22.86 0.02
C ALA A 545 -33.96 -21.56 -0.45
N PHE A 546 -32.65 -21.60 -0.68
CA PHE A 546 -31.94 -20.56 -1.42
C PHE A 546 -30.70 -21.15 -2.09
N ASP A 547 -30.55 -20.96 -3.40
CA ASP A 547 -29.32 -21.20 -4.16
C ASP A 547 -28.94 -19.90 -4.86
N TYR A 548 -27.75 -19.36 -4.58
CA TYR A 548 -27.32 -18.09 -5.18
C TYR A 548 -27.36 -18.05 -6.71
N GLN A 549 -26.95 -19.13 -7.39
CA GLN A 549 -26.87 -19.18 -8.85
C GLN A 549 -28.27 -19.18 -9.47
N ARG A 550 -29.23 -19.86 -8.83
CA ARG A 550 -30.62 -19.90 -9.27
C ARG A 550 -31.40 -18.65 -8.86
N ASP A 551 -31.29 -18.26 -7.60
CA ASP A 551 -32.25 -17.37 -6.95
C ASP A 551 -31.88 -15.89 -7.03
N ARG A 552 -30.62 -15.54 -7.32
CA ARG A 552 -30.21 -14.13 -7.49
C ARG A 552 -31.03 -13.39 -8.55
N ALA A 553 -31.48 -14.07 -9.60
CA ALA A 553 -32.33 -13.51 -10.64
C ALA A 553 -33.83 -13.61 -10.34
N ARG A 554 -34.24 -14.50 -9.43
CA ARG A 554 -35.64 -14.83 -9.13
C ARG A 554 -36.17 -14.09 -7.91
N CYS A 555 -35.37 -13.98 -6.84
CA CYS A 555 -35.73 -13.28 -5.62
C CYS A 555 -34.55 -12.44 -5.10
N SER A 556 -34.69 -11.12 -5.16
CA SER A 556 -33.57 -10.18 -4.97
C SER A 556 -33.20 -9.94 -3.51
N SER A 557 -34.19 -10.00 -2.62
CA SER A 557 -34.04 -9.75 -1.18
C SER A 557 -35.04 -10.55 -0.33
N ASN A 558 -36.15 -11.01 -0.92
CA ASN A 558 -37.17 -11.81 -0.25
C ASN A 558 -37.49 -13.05 -1.10
N CYS A 559 -37.03 -14.22 -0.67
CA CYS A 559 -37.31 -15.49 -1.30
C CYS A 559 -38.46 -16.18 -0.56
N SER A 560 -39.64 -16.24 -1.20
CA SER A 560 -40.84 -16.81 -0.57
C SER A 560 -41.21 -18.14 -1.20
N TRP A 561 -41.59 -19.10 -0.36
CA TRP A 561 -41.97 -20.45 -0.73
C TRP A 561 -43.34 -20.81 -0.16
N ILE A 562 -44.17 -21.49 -0.95
CA ILE A 562 -45.44 -22.06 -0.52
C ILE A 562 -45.35 -23.58 -0.58
N MET A 563 -45.76 -24.22 0.51
CA MET A 563 -45.90 -25.67 0.62
C MET A 563 -47.36 -26.03 0.40
N ALA A 564 -47.67 -26.71 -0.70
CA ALA A 564 -49.02 -27.14 -1.08
C ALA A 564 -49.09 -28.66 -1.24
N GLU A 565 -50.29 -29.23 -1.37
CA GLU A 565 -50.47 -30.69 -1.40
C GLU A 565 -49.80 -31.37 -2.62
N GLU A 566 -49.68 -30.63 -3.73
CA GLU A 566 -49.08 -31.07 -4.99
C GLU A 566 -47.55 -30.89 -5.05
N GLY A 567 -46.99 -29.97 -4.27
CA GLY A 567 -45.56 -29.71 -4.24
C GLY A 567 -45.18 -28.36 -3.63
N VAL A 568 -43.98 -27.90 -4.00
CA VAL A 568 -43.37 -26.67 -3.52
C VAL A 568 -43.39 -25.62 -4.62
N TYR A 569 -43.93 -24.44 -4.28
CA TYR A 569 -43.96 -23.27 -5.15
C TYR A 569 -42.99 -22.20 -4.68
N GLY A 570 -42.28 -21.59 -5.62
CA GLY A 570 -41.41 -20.44 -5.37
C GLY A 570 -41.97 -19.18 -6.03
N LEU A 571 -41.98 -18.05 -5.31
CA LEU A 571 -42.34 -16.76 -5.91
C LEU A 571 -41.23 -16.27 -6.85
N ASN A 572 -41.59 -15.80 -8.04
CA ASN A 572 -40.68 -15.12 -8.95
C ASN A 572 -40.95 -13.61 -8.90
N ASP A 573 -40.04 -12.82 -8.33
CA ASP A 573 -40.18 -11.36 -8.19
C ASP A 573 -40.27 -10.66 -9.56
N GLY A 574 -39.64 -11.24 -10.59
CA GLY A 574 -39.60 -10.66 -11.93
C GLY A 574 -40.94 -10.76 -12.68
N THR A 575 -41.72 -11.79 -12.39
CA THR A 575 -43.03 -12.03 -13.04
C THR A 575 -44.21 -11.78 -12.11
N GLY A 576 -44.00 -11.82 -10.79
CA GLY A 576 -45.02 -11.71 -9.75
C GLY A 576 -45.86 -12.99 -9.54
N PHE A 577 -45.49 -14.10 -10.18
CA PHE A 577 -46.24 -15.36 -10.11
C PHE A 577 -45.54 -16.42 -9.24
N TRP A 578 -46.34 -17.32 -8.68
CA TRP A 578 -45.86 -18.53 -8.00
C TRP A 578 -45.58 -19.61 -9.05
N GLU A 579 -44.34 -20.07 -9.11
CA GLU A 579 -43.89 -21.10 -10.04
C GLU A 579 -43.76 -22.44 -9.31
N PHE A 580 -44.19 -23.53 -9.95
CA PHE A 580 -44.03 -24.87 -9.39
C PHE A 580 -42.58 -25.32 -9.52
N MET A 581 -41.90 -25.50 -8.39
CA MET A 581 -40.46 -25.71 -8.33
C MET A 581 -40.10 -27.17 -8.08
N TYR A 582 -40.84 -27.83 -7.20
CA TYR A 582 -40.57 -29.21 -6.81
C TYR A 582 -41.86 -30.00 -6.60
N SER A 583 -41.81 -31.29 -6.92
CA SER A 583 -42.89 -32.24 -6.64
C SER A 583 -42.52 -33.12 -5.45
N TRP A 584 -43.49 -33.52 -4.62
CA TRP A 584 -43.23 -34.42 -3.49
C TRP A 584 -42.75 -35.82 -3.88
N THR A 585 -42.93 -36.23 -5.14
CA THR A 585 -42.61 -37.58 -5.63
C THR A 585 -41.24 -37.71 -6.32
N SER A 586 -40.43 -36.64 -6.35
CA SER A 586 -39.11 -36.63 -7.01
C SER A 586 -37.97 -37.08 -6.09
#